data_AF-A0A353R4D3-F1
#
_entry.id   AF-A0A353R4D3-F1
#
_cell.length_a   1.000
_cell.length_b   1.000
_cell.length_c   1.000
_cell.angle_alpha   90.00
_cell.angle_beta   90.00
_cell.angle_gamma   90.00
#
_symmetry.space_group_name_H-M   'P 1'
#
loop_
_entity.id
_entity.type
_entity.pdbx_description
1 polymer ?
#
loop_
_entity_poly.entity_id
_entity_poly.type
_entity_poly.pdbx_seq_one_letter_code
_entity_poly.pdbx_strand_id
1 'polypeptide(L)'
;YQSCSVFAGHERLIDPTGLPDWQGEAAADLTADQWDAVVGSVMADGDLRWQFETFCATQAYWLDDFALYQAIKAEQGTPWHAWPVPLRDRHPEQLDEARLAHSRPIERTRVAQFYFDRQWKSIHERAGEKGILLFGDLPIFVAHDSADVWAHRELFHLDEAGQMTRVAGVPPDYFSAEGQLWNMPHYRWDVLAARGYRWWIDRIRRQREWFDLIRIDHFRGFEAAWAVPAGAPNAVEGAWEPGPGLALFHAIETTLGPQALVAEDLGLITPEVDALRLAAHMPGMRVLQFAFDSDAENPYLPHNFEPMTVAYPGTHDNPTLTGWWRALPESRQADIRGYLGILVHPP
;
A
#
# COMPACT_ATOMS: atom_id res chain seq x y z
N TYR A 1 -1.26 -4.10 -4.44
CA TYR A 1 -2.20 -3.62 -3.40
C TYR A 1 -2.58 -4.68 -2.36
N GLN A 2 -2.44 -5.98 -2.63
CA GLN A 2 -2.48 -7.03 -1.58
C GLN A 2 -1.05 -7.49 -1.28
N SER A 3 -0.58 -7.25 -0.05
CA SER A 3 0.77 -7.59 0.40
C SER A 3 0.69 -8.34 1.73
N CYS A 4 1.67 -9.20 1.99
CA CYS A 4 1.83 -9.86 3.29
C CYS A 4 2.36 -8.91 4.39
N SER A 5 2.80 -7.70 4.04
CA SER A 5 3.04 -6.61 5.00
C SER A 5 2.94 -5.24 4.33
N VAL A 6 2.49 -4.23 5.07
CA VAL A 6 2.52 -2.82 4.67
C VAL A 6 3.85 -2.12 4.95
N PHE A 7 4.80 -2.78 5.60
CA PHE A 7 6.11 -2.22 5.99
C PHE A 7 7.29 -2.84 5.23
N ALA A 8 7.12 -4.09 4.76
CA ALA A 8 8.17 -4.86 4.11
C ALA A 8 8.35 -4.49 2.63
N GLY A 9 9.58 -4.58 2.16
CA GLY A 9 9.93 -4.52 0.75
C GLY A 9 9.76 -5.87 0.04
N HIS A 10 9.57 -5.83 -1.27
CA HIS A 10 9.42 -7.04 -2.07
C HIS A 10 10.79 -7.61 -2.46
N GLU A 11 11.12 -8.82 -2.00
CA GLU A 11 12.45 -9.44 -2.15
C GLU A 11 12.92 -9.59 -3.60
N ARG A 12 12.00 -9.84 -4.55
CA ARG A 12 12.29 -9.89 -5.99
C ARG A 12 12.82 -8.59 -6.60
N LEU A 13 12.73 -7.47 -5.88
CA LEU A 13 13.29 -6.18 -6.33
C LEU A 13 14.72 -5.97 -5.83
N ILE A 14 15.25 -6.91 -5.04
CA ILE A 14 16.66 -6.89 -4.64
C ILE A 14 17.49 -7.26 -5.86
N ASP A 15 18.39 -6.37 -6.26
CA ASP A 15 19.43 -6.67 -7.24
C ASP A 15 20.44 -7.63 -6.61
N PRO A 16 20.50 -8.89 -7.07
CA PRO A 16 21.37 -9.87 -6.46
C PRO A 16 22.85 -9.56 -6.71
N THR A 17 23.19 -8.75 -7.72
CA THR A 17 24.58 -8.34 -7.99
C THR A 17 25.15 -7.41 -6.92
N GLY A 18 24.28 -6.79 -6.11
CA GLY A 18 24.66 -5.99 -4.94
C GLY A 18 24.84 -6.79 -3.65
N LEU A 19 24.66 -8.13 -3.69
CA LEU A 19 24.82 -9.00 -2.53
C LEU A 19 26.26 -9.54 -2.44
N PRO A 20 26.80 -9.76 -1.23
CA PRO A 20 28.11 -10.38 -1.05
C PRO A 20 28.11 -11.79 -1.65
N ASP A 21 29.26 -12.17 -2.21
CA ASP A 21 29.51 -13.51 -2.79
C ASP A 21 28.56 -13.93 -3.92
N TRP A 22 27.87 -12.97 -4.54
CA TRP A 22 27.03 -13.24 -5.71
C TRP A 22 27.87 -13.62 -6.93
N GLN A 23 27.64 -14.82 -7.47
CA GLN A 23 28.29 -15.35 -8.66
C GLN A 23 27.29 -15.82 -9.74
N GLY A 24 26.00 -15.51 -9.57
CA GLY A 24 24.91 -15.97 -10.45
C GLY A 24 24.45 -14.95 -11.50
N GLU A 25 23.40 -15.29 -12.26
CA GLU A 25 22.75 -14.40 -13.22
C GLU A 25 21.66 -13.55 -12.56
N ALA A 26 21.62 -12.25 -12.84
CA ALA A 26 20.82 -11.23 -12.13
C ALA A 26 19.29 -11.46 -12.06
N ALA A 27 18.74 -12.45 -12.78
CA ALA A 27 17.30 -12.72 -12.85
C ALA A 27 16.84 -13.97 -12.07
N ALA A 28 17.71 -14.61 -11.28
CA ALA A 28 17.35 -15.81 -10.51
C ALA A 28 16.93 -15.45 -9.07
N ASP A 29 15.78 -16.00 -8.63
CA ASP A 29 15.41 -16.00 -7.21
C ASP A 29 16.50 -16.73 -6.39
N LEU A 30 16.97 -16.12 -5.31
CA LEU A 30 17.99 -16.73 -4.44
C LEU A 30 17.42 -17.94 -3.71
N THR A 31 18.18 -19.04 -3.69
CA THR A 31 17.85 -20.22 -2.90
C THR A 31 18.09 -19.96 -1.40
N ALA A 32 17.50 -20.82 -0.56
CA ALA A 32 17.73 -20.83 0.88
C ALA A 32 19.23 -20.86 1.25
N ASP A 33 20.04 -21.66 0.55
CA ASP A 33 21.48 -21.80 0.80
C ASP A 33 22.25 -20.55 0.36
N GLN A 34 21.82 -19.89 -0.72
CA GLN A 34 22.40 -18.61 -1.14
C GLN A 34 22.10 -17.52 -0.12
N TRP A 35 20.88 -17.47 0.41
CA TRP A 35 20.55 -16.54 1.49
C TRP A 35 21.33 -16.84 2.78
N ASP A 36 21.54 -18.11 3.14
CA ASP A 36 22.42 -18.48 4.27
C ASP A 36 23.86 -18.00 4.07
N ALA A 37 24.38 -18.10 2.84
CA ALA A 37 25.70 -17.56 2.53
C ALA A 37 25.76 -16.04 2.70
N VAL A 38 24.76 -15.31 2.19
CA VAL A 38 24.65 -13.85 2.37
C VAL A 38 24.57 -13.47 3.84
N VAL A 39 23.78 -14.18 4.65
CA VAL A 39 23.72 -14.00 6.11
C VAL A 39 25.11 -14.19 6.72
N GLY A 40 25.81 -15.27 6.36
CA GLY A 40 27.17 -15.55 6.83
C GLY A 40 28.15 -14.41 6.51
N SER A 41 28.09 -13.88 5.30
CA SER A 41 28.97 -12.79 4.85
C SER A 41 28.66 -11.46 5.53
N VAL A 42 27.38 -11.14 5.74
CA VAL A 42 26.95 -9.98 6.55
C VAL A 42 27.49 -10.09 7.98
N MET A 43 27.43 -11.28 8.60
CA MET A 43 27.88 -11.47 9.98
C MET A 43 29.41 -11.50 10.13
N ALA A 44 30.14 -11.82 9.05
CA ALA A 44 31.61 -11.87 9.03
C ALA A 44 32.25 -10.48 8.83
N ASP A 45 31.57 -9.56 8.15
CA ASP A 45 32.01 -8.18 7.95
C ASP A 45 31.52 -7.29 9.11
N GLY A 46 32.45 -6.72 9.88
CA GLY A 46 32.11 -5.95 11.07
C GLY A 46 31.29 -4.68 10.82
N ASP A 47 31.47 -4.02 9.67
CA ASP A 47 30.71 -2.81 9.32
C ASP A 47 29.32 -3.18 8.80
N LEU A 48 29.23 -4.16 7.90
CA LEU A 48 27.93 -4.65 7.42
C LEU A 48 27.09 -5.23 8.55
N ARG A 49 27.71 -5.98 9.47
CA ARG A 49 27.04 -6.52 10.65
C ARG A 49 26.46 -5.41 11.51
N TRP A 50 27.22 -4.36 11.80
CA TRP A 50 26.74 -3.24 12.61
C TRP A 50 25.57 -2.51 11.94
N GLN A 51 25.62 -2.30 10.63
CA GLN A 51 24.53 -1.69 9.86
C GLN A 51 23.27 -2.58 9.85
N PHE A 52 23.45 -3.89 9.69
CA PHE A 52 22.38 -4.88 9.74
C PHE A 52 21.71 -4.93 11.14
N GLU A 53 22.50 -5.02 12.21
CA GLU A 53 22.00 -5.02 13.58
C GLU A 53 21.27 -3.71 13.91
N THR A 54 21.77 -2.57 13.43
CA THR A 54 21.12 -1.26 13.57
C THR A 54 19.79 -1.19 12.82
N PHE A 55 19.74 -1.71 11.58
CA PHE A 55 18.50 -1.84 10.82
C PHE A 55 17.49 -2.70 11.56
N CYS A 56 17.89 -3.89 12.02
CA CYS A 56 17.00 -4.77 12.77
C CYS A 56 16.47 -4.12 14.04
N ALA A 57 17.32 -3.44 14.82
CA ALA A 57 16.89 -2.74 16.03
C ALA A 57 15.92 -1.58 15.74
N THR A 58 16.18 -0.79 14.69
CA THR A 58 15.35 0.36 14.31
C THR A 58 13.99 -0.08 13.76
N GLN A 59 13.97 -1.18 13.01
CA GLN A 59 12.79 -1.68 12.31
C GLN A 59 12.09 -2.83 13.07
N ALA A 60 12.53 -3.16 14.29
CA ALA A 60 12.02 -4.28 15.09
C ALA A 60 10.50 -4.24 15.29
N TYR A 61 9.89 -3.05 15.31
CA TYR A 61 8.45 -2.85 15.54
C TYR A 61 7.55 -3.49 14.47
N TRP A 62 8.08 -3.81 13.28
CA TRP A 62 7.37 -4.58 12.24
C TRP A 62 8.19 -5.77 11.74
N LEU A 63 9.53 -5.65 11.70
CA LEU A 63 10.39 -6.64 11.10
C LEU A 63 10.37 -7.98 11.85
N ASP A 64 10.26 -7.93 13.18
CA ASP A 64 10.25 -9.14 14.00
C ASP A 64 8.99 -9.97 13.77
N ASP A 65 7.84 -9.30 13.73
CA ASP A 65 6.56 -9.94 13.42
C ASP A 65 6.51 -10.41 11.97
N PHE A 66 7.00 -9.62 11.02
CA PHE A 66 7.04 -10.00 9.61
C PHE A 66 7.93 -11.23 9.36
N ALA A 67 9.14 -11.25 9.92
CA ALA A 67 10.06 -12.37 9.72
C ALA A 67 9.54 -13.67 10.36
N LEU A 68 8.95 -13.58 11.56
CA LEU A 68 8.32 -14.72 12.20
C LEU A 68 7.07 -15.19 11.43
N TYR A 69 6.23 -14.27 10.98
CA TYR A 69 5.05 -14.57 10.16
C TYR A 69 5.46 -15.31 8.88
N GLN A 70 6.46 -14.82 8.14
CA GLN A 70 6.93 -15.45 6.90
C GLN A 70 7.44 -16.88 7.16
N ALA A 71 8.19 -17.07 8.24
CA ALA A 71 8.71 -18.38 8.62
C ALA A 71 7.60 -19.39 8.98
N ILE A 72 6.64 -18.98 9.82
CA ILE A 72 5.50 -19.84 10.18
C ILE A 72 4.65 -20.11 8.94
N LYS A 73 4.39 -19.10 8.12
CA LYS A 73 3.60 -19.26 6.88
C LYS A 73 4.21 -20.27 5.93
N ALA A 74 5.53 -20.24 5.76
CA ALA A 74 6.24 -21.18 4.91
C ALA A 74 6.13 -22.63 5.42
N GLU A 75 6.14 -22.85 6.74
CA GLU A 75 5.93 -24.16 7.34
C GLU A 75 4.47 -24.63 7.23
N GLN A 76 3.52 -23.75 7.56
CA GLN A 76 2.11 -24.10 7.66
C GLN A 76 1.40 -24.18 6.29
N GLY A 77 1.93 -23.52 5.25
CA GLY A 77 1.37 -23.52 3.90
C GLY A 77 -0.04 -22.94 3.78
N THR A 78 -0.54 -22.28 4.81
CA THR A 78 -1.92 -21.79 4.96
C THR A 78 -1.92 -20.36 5.50
N PRO A 79 -3.01 -19.59 5.33
CA PRO A 79 -3.11 -18.24 5.89
C PRO A 79 -3.13 -18.28 7.43
N TRP A 80 -2.73 -17.19 8.08
CA TRP A 80 -2.55 -17.19 9.55
C TRP A 80 -3.80 -17.55 10.34
N HIS A 81 -4.97 -17.19 9.83
CA HIS A 81 -6.26 -17.47 10.48
C HIS A 81 -6.66 -18.95 10.40
N ALA A 82 -5.89 -19.79 9.70
CA ALA A 82 -6.04 -21.24 9.62
C ALA A 82 -4.94 -22.01 10.38
N TRP A 83 -3.96 -21.32 10.98
CA TRP A 83 -2.90 -21.95 11.75
C TRP A 83 -3.43 -22.57 13.06
N PRO A 84 -2.65 -23.47 13.69
CA PRO A 84 -2.93 -23.92 15.05
C PRO A 84 -3.19 -22.74 15.98
N VAL A 85 -4.23 -22.86 16.82
CA VAL A 85 -4.72 -21.80 17.71
C VAL A 85 -3.59 -21.08 18.46
N PRO A 86 -2.59 -21.76 19.06
CA PRO A 86 -1.51 -21.07 19.75
C PRO A 86 -0.67 -20.14 18.88
N LEU A 87 -0.44 -20.48 17.60
CA LEU A 87 0.29 -19.63 16.65
C LEU A 87 -0.60 -18.51 16.09
N ARG A 88 -1.86 -18.84 15.76
CA ARG A 88 -2.86 -17.87 15.29
C ARG A 88 -3.14 -16.78 16.32
N ASP A 89 -3.27 -17.17 17.59
CA ASP A 89 -3.60 -16.30 18.71
C ASP A 89 -2.33 -15.77 19.42
N ARG A 90 -1.15 -16.06 18.85
CA ARG A 90 0.13 -15.48 19.27
C ARG A 90 0.47 -15.75 20.74
N HIS A 91 0.22 -16.97 21.19
CA HIS A 91 0.59 -17.40 22.54
C HIS A 91 2.11 -17.32 22.73
N PRO A 92 2.61 -16.62 23.78
CA PRO A 92 4.03 -16.31 23.91
C PRO A 92 4.96 -17.52 23.83
N GLU A 93 4.62 -18.61 24.52
CA GLU A 93 5.43 -19.84 24.56
C GLU A 93 5.59 -20.45 23.16
N GLN A 94 4.50 -20.54 22.39
CA GLN A 94 4.54 -21.12 21.05
C GLN A 94 5.22 -20.19 20.03
N LEU A 95 5.17 -18.88 20.25
CA LEU A 95 5.96 -17.95 19.45
C LEU A 95 7.46 -18.06 19.76
N ASP A 96 7.85 -18.26 21.01
CA ASP A 96 9.26 -18.48 21.39
C ASP A 96 9.80 -19.79 20.82
N GLU A 97 9.02 -20.87 20.89
CA GLU A 97 9.33 -22.14 20.22
C GLU A 97 9.51 -21.96 18.70
N ALA A 98 8.58 -21.26 18.06
CA ALA A 98 8.65 -20.97 16.62
C ALA A 98 9.89 -20.13 16.26
N ARG A 99 10.24 -19.12 17.07
CA ARG A 99 11.46 -18.30 16.87
C ARG A 99 12.72 -19.16 16.93
N LEU A 100 12.80 -20.10 17.86
CA LEU A 100 13.94 -21.01 17.98
C LEU A 100 13.99 -21.98 16.79
N ALA A 101 12.86 -22.63 16.49
CA ALA A 101 12.75 -23.60 15.41
C ALA A 101 13.04 -23.00 14.02
N HIS A 102 12.67 -21.73 13.81
CA HIS A 102 12.83 -21.04 12.54
C HIS A 102 13.89 -19.92 12.55
N SER A 103 14.86 -19.99 13.46
CA SER A 103 15.94 -19.00 13.57
C SER A 103 16.61 -18.67 12.23
N ARG A 104 16.97 -19.69 11.44
CA ARG A 104 17.57 -19.49 10.09
C ARG A 104 16.62 -18.81 9.10
N PRO A 105 15.39 -19.31 8.82
CA PRO A 105 14.42 -18.60 8.00
C PRO A 105 14.19 -17.13 8.41
N ILE A 106 14.07 -16.87 9.72
CA ILE A 106 13.88 -15.52 10.25
C ILE A 106 15.08 -14.62 9.91
N GLU A 107 16.32 -15.10 10.10
CA GLU A 107 17.52 -14.34 9.74
C GLU A 107 17.60 -14.07 8.22
N ARG A 108 17.26 -15.04 7.38
CA ARG A 108 17.19 -14.83 5.92
C ARG A 108 16.22 -13.72 5.56
N THR A 109 15.01 -13.73 6.13
CA THR A 109 14.03 -12.66 5.89
C THR A 109 14.54 -11.30 6.38
N ARG A 110 15.17 -11.25 7.56
CA ARG A 110 15.76 -10.00 8.08
C ARG A 110 16.84 -9.45 7.17
N VAL A 111 17.76 -10.29 6.70
CA VAL A 111 18.84 -9.89 5.78
C VAL A 111 18.30 -9.48 4.42
N ALA A 112 17.29 -10.19 3.88
CA ALA A 112 16.62 -9.78 2.65
C ALA A 112 15.99 -8.39 2.79
N GLN A 113 15.28 -8.11 3.89
CA GLN A 113 14.70 -6.79 4.15
C GLN A 113 15.76 -5.70 4.35
N PHE A 114 16.89 -6.02 4.99
CA PHE A 114 18.03 -5.12 5.12
C PHE A 114 18.60 -4.73 3.74
N TYR A 115 18.81 -5.69 2.84
CA TYR A 115 19.31 -5.40 1.50
C TYR A 115 18.29 -4.68 0.64
N PHE A 116 17.00 -5.02 0.73
CA PHE A 116 15.96 -4.23 0.08
C PHE A 116 16.03 -2.77 0.52
N ASP A 117 16.06 -2.52 1.84
CA ASP A 117 16.08 -1.17 2.38
C ASP A 117 17.32 -0.39 1.95
N ARG A 118 18.49 -1.03 2.02
CA ARG A 118 19.77 -0.46 1.59
C ARG A 118 19.77 -0.10 0.10
N GLN A 119 19.33 -1.01 -0.75
CA GLN A 119 19.33 -0.79 -2.20
C GLN A 119 18.28 0.26 -2.60
N TRP A 120 17.11 0.24 -1.97
CA TRP A 120 16.10 1.27 -2.20
C TRP A 120 16.57 2.66 -1.78
N LYS A 121 17.21 2.79 -0.62
CA LYS A 121 17.81 4.05 -0.16
C LYS A 121 18.88 4.56 -1.12
N SER A 122 19.70 3.69 -1.70
CA SER A 122 20.65 4.07 -2.75
C SER A 122 19.96 4.62 -4.01
N ILE A 123 18.82 4.05 -4.42
CA ILE A 123 18.00 4.58 -5.53
C ILE A 123 17.44 5.96 -5.17
N HIS A 124 16.87 6.11 -3.97
CA HIS A 124 16.32 7.37 -3.48
C HIS A 124 17.37 8.48 -3.41
N GLU A 125 18.55 8.20 -2.85
CA GLU A 125 19.68 9.13 -2.82
C GLU A 125 20.12 9.55 -4.23
N ARG A 126 20.27 8.59 -5.15
CA ARG A 126 20.65 8.88 -6.55
C ARG A 126 19.58 9.66 -7.31
N ALA A 127 18.30 9.44 -7.02
CA ALA A 127 17.21 10.25 -7.55
C ALA A 127 17.31 11.70 -7.03
N GLY A 128 17.54 11.86 -5.73
CA GLY A 128 17.76 13.16 -5.08
C GLY A 128 18.95 13.94 -5.66
N GLU A 129 20.09 13.28 -5.90
CA GLU A 129 21.26 13.88 -6.58
C GLU A 129 20.92 14.43 -7.99
N LYS A 130 19.86 13.93 -8.61
CA LYS A 130 19.36 14.36 -9.93
C LYS A 130 18.17 15.31 -9.84
N GLY A 131 17.72 15.67 -8.64
CA GLY A 131 16.52 16.48 -8.43
C GLY A 131 15.23 15.75 -8.81
N ILE A 132 15.24 14.41 -8.80
CA ILE A 132 14.07 13.57 -9.07
C ILE A 132 13.47 13.15 -7.73
N LEU A 133 12.18 13.45 -7.53
CA LEU A 133 11.44 13.00 -6.36
C LEU A 133 10.79 11.64 -6.64
N LEU A 134 10.83 10.74 -5.66
CA LEU A 134 10.14 9.46 -5.72
C LEU A 134 8.73 9.58 -5.15
N PHE A 135 7.73 9.22 -5.96
CA PHE A 135 6.33 9.27 -5.58
C PHE A 135 5.84 7.84 -5.31
N GLY A 136 5.70 7.51 -4.03
CA GLY A 136 5.21 6.22 -3.54
C GLY A 136 3.70 6.13 -3.49
N ASP A 137 3.21 4.97 -3.09
CA ASP A 137 1.80 4.62 -3.10
C ASP A 137 1.46 3.73 -1.90
N LEU A 138 0.40 4.08 -1.19
CA LEU A 138 -0.05 3.45 0.03
C LEU A 138 -1.52 3.03 -0.11
N PRO A 139 -1.81 1.72 -0.22
CA PRO A 139 -3.16 1.18 -0.17
C PRO A 139 -3.86 1.54 1.14
N ILE A 140 -5.11 2.04 1.18
CA ILE A 140 -5.73 2.32 2.49
C ILE A 140 -5.88 1.04 3.33
N PHE A 141 -6.42 -0.03 2.76
CA PHE A 141 -6.65 -1.30 3.43
C PHE A 141 -5.44 -2.24 3.32
N VAL A 142 -5.44 -3.29 4.15
CA VAL A 142 -4.38 -4.30 4.20
C VAL A 142 -4.94 -5.66 3.84
N ALA A 143 -4.10 -6.59 3.35
CA ALA A 143 -4.57 -7.95 3.11
C ALA A 143 -4.91 -8.65 4.44
N HIS A 144 -5.99 -9.44 4.47
CA HIS A 144 -6.37 -10.23 5.65
C HIS A 144 -5.24 -11.17 6.05
N ASP A 145 -4.69 -11.92 5.09
CA ASP A 145 -3.55 -12.80 5.31
C ASP A 145 -2.22 -12.04 5.20
N SER A 146 -1.94 -11.25 6.23
CA SER A 146 -0.70 -10.46 6.37
C SER A 146 -0.15 -10.54 7.79
N ALA A 147 1.15 -10.25 7.93
CA ALA A 147 1.79 -10.09 9.21
C ALA A 147 1.14 -8.96 10.03
N ASP A 148 0.68 -7.90 9.37
CA ASP A 148 0.11 -6.73 10.04
C ASP A 148 -1.20 -7.07 10.74
N VAL A 149 -2.10 -7.81 10.06
CA VAL A 149 -3.37 -8.23 10.65
C VAL A 149 -3.16 -9.31 11.70
N TRP A 150 -2.25 -10.27 11.46
CA TRP A 150 -1.91 -11.30 12.43
C TRP A 150 -1.36 -10.71 13.74
N ALA A 151 -0.44 -9.75 13.64
CA ALA A 151 0.21 -9.13 14.79
C ALA A 151 -0.66 -8.10 15.53
N HIS A 152 -1.65 -7.51 14.84
CA HIS A 152 -2.47 -6.42 15.36
C HIS A 152 -3.98 -6.64 15.15
N ARG A 153 -4.47 -7.86 15.38
CA ARG A 153 -5.87 -8.28 15.18
C ARG A 153 -6.89 -7.31 15.78
N GLU A 154 -6.56 -6.69 16.91
CA GLU A 154 -7.42 -5.75 17.62
C GLU A 154 -7.71 -4.45 16.86
N LEU A 155 -6.88 -4.12 15.86
CA LEU A 155 -7.06 -2.94 15.00
C LEU A 155 -8.05 -3.17 13.87
N PHE A 156 -8.59 -4.38 13.74
CA PHE A 156 -9.43 -4.80 12.61
C PHE A 156 -10.74 -5.42 13.09
N HIS A 157 -11.75 -5.39 12.23
CA HIS A 157 -13.04 -6.03 12.47
C HIS A 157 -12.99 -7.54 12.21
N LEU A 158 -12.45 -8.26 13.19
CA LEU A 158 -12.33 -9.72 13.18
C LEU A 158 -13.13 -10.35 14.33
N ASP A 159 -13.52 -11.60 14.16
CA ASP A 159 -14.03 -12.43 15.25
C ASP A 159 -12.90 -13.08 16.08
N GLU A 160 -13.27 -13.86 17.10
CA GLU A 160 -12.33 -14.58 17.97
C GLU A 160 -11.47 -15.59 17.21
N ALA A 161 -11.98 -16.17 16.11
CA ALA A 161 -11.25 -17.08 15.25
C ALA A 161 -10.36 -16.37 14.23
N GLY A 162 -10.36 -15.04 14.22
CA GLY A 162 -9.58 -14.23 13.29
C GLY A 162 -10.20 -14.08 11.91
N GLN A 163 -11.47 -14.46 11.74
CA GLN A 163 -12.22 -14.27 10.48
C GLN A 163 -12.76 -12.85 10.41
N MET A 164 -12.78 -12.27 9.21
CA MET A 164 -13.39 -10.96 8.98
C MET A 164 -14.89 -11.03 9.25
N THR A 165 -15.42 -10.06 9.99
CA THR A 165 -16.88 -9.91 10.17
C THR A 165 -17.50 -9.04 9.09
N ARG A 166 -16.68 -8.16 8.49
CA ARG A 166 -16.99 -7.31 7.35
C ARG A 166 -15.75 -7.08 6.50
N VAL A 167 -15.97 -6.81 5.22
CA VAL A 167 -14.93 -6.61 4.22
C VAL A 167 -15.07 -5.27 3.52
N ALA A 168 -13.95 -4.75 3.06
CA ALA A 168 -13.86 -3.55 2.24
C ALA A 168 -14.35 -3.81 0.82
N GLY A 169 -14.87 -2.75 0.22
CA GLY A 169 -15.32 -2.72 -1.17
C GLY A 169 -15.76 -1.31 -1.55
N VAL A 170 -16.47 -1.23 -2.67
CA VAL A 170 -17.20 -0.03 -3.10
C VAL A 170 -18.62 -0.42 -3.51
N PRO A 171 -19.61 0.46 -3.30
CA PRO A 171 -20.99 0.19 -3.68
C PRO A 171 -21.12 0.05 -5.20
N PRO A 172 -22.27 -0.46 -5.68
CA PRO A 172 -22.63 -0.34 -7.08
C PRO A 172 -22.56 1.10 -7.58
N ASP A 173 -22.00 1.27 -8.77
CA ASP A 173 -21.91 2.55 -9.46
C ASP A 173 -22.23 2.39 -10.96
N TYR A 174 -22.06 3.47 -11.72
CA TYR A 174 -22.35 3.48 -13.15
C TYR A 174 -21.36 2.64 -13.99
N PHE A 175 -20.24 2.19 -13.39
CA PHE A 175 -19.29 1.27 -14.01
C PHE A 175 -19.51 -0.20 -13.58
N SER A 176 -19.97 -0.45 -12.35
CA SER A 176 -20.23 -1.79 -11.81
C SER A 176 -21.58 -1.88 -11.12
N ALA A 177 -22.50 -2.64 -11.72
CA ALA A 177 -23.84 -2.88 -11.16
C ALA A 177 -23.83 -3.67 -9.83
N GLU A 178 -22.76 -4.40 -9.54
CA GLU A 178 -22.61 -5.22 -8.33
C GLU A 178 -21.63 -4.61 -7.31
N GLY A 179 -21.08 -3.43 -7.61
CA GLY A 179 -19.97 -2.82 -6.88
C GLY A 179 -18.69 -3.64 -7.01
N GLN A 180 -17.79 -3.51 -6.04
CA GLN A 180 -16.58 -4.33 -5.99
C GLN A 180 -16.32 -4.80 -4.57
N LEU A 181 -16.02 -6.09 -4.43
CA LEU A 181 -15.67 -6.70 -3.15
C LEU A 181 -14.16 -6.93 -3.12
N TRP A 182 -13.45 -6.24 -2.23
CA TRP A 182 -11.98 -6.31 -2.17
C TRP A 182 -11.47 -7.35 -1.17
N ASN A 183 -12.34 -7.87 -0.30
CA ASN A 183 -12.04 -8.91 0.68
C ASN A 183 -10.85 -8.57 1.61
N MET A 184 -10.77 -7.30 2.01
CA MET A 184 -9.82 -6.81 3.01
C MET A 184 -10.55 -6.44 4.30
N PRO A 185 -9.96 -6.62 5.50
CA PRO A 185 -10.58 -6.26 6.75
C PRO A 185 -10.75 -4.75 6.89
N HIS A 186 -11.87 -4.34 7.49
CA HIS A 186 -12.06 -2.97 7.94
C HIS A 186 -11.30 -2.67 9.23
N TYR A 187 -10.88 -1.42 9.37
CA TYR A 187 -10.24 -0.92 10.58
C TYR A 187 -11.25 -0.68 11.71
N ARG A 188 -10.80 -0.94 12.93
CA ARG A 188 -11.41 -0.42 14.17
C ARG A 188 -10.87 0.96 14.47
N TRP A 189 -11.43 1.98 13.81
CA TRP A 189 -10.98 3.37 13.95
C TRP A 189 -11.09 3.89 15.38
N ASP A 190 -12.04 3.38 16.17
CA ASP A 190 -12.17 3.64 17.61
C ASP A 190 -10.93 3.20 18.40
N VAL A 191 -10.41 2.00 18.12
CA VAL A 191 -9.19 1.46 18.77
C VAL A 191 -7.95 2.19 18.31
N LEU A 192 -7.84 2.45 17.00
CA LEU A 192 -6.74 3.22 16.44
C LEU A 192 -6.68 4.61 17.08
N ALA A 193 -7.81 5.30 17.21
CA ALA A 193 -7.91 6.60 17.87
C ALA A 193 -7.51 6.54 19.35
N ALA A 194 -8.02 5.55 20.10
CA ALA A 194 -7.67 5.35 21.51
C ALA A 194 -6.17 5.07 21.74
N ARG A 195 -5.47 4.56 20.71
CA ARG A 195 -4.03 4.31 20.70
C ARG A 195 -3.22 5.43 20.03
N GLY A 196 -3.84 6.61 19.83
CA GLY A 196 -3.18 7.77 19.24
C GLY A 196 -2.76 7.56 17.78
N TYR A 197 -3.46 6.68 17.05
CA TYR A 197 -3.19 6.32 15.66
C TYR A 197 -1.77 5.79 15.39
N ARG A 198 -1.08 5.27 16.42
CA ARG A 198 0.33 4.89 16.34
C ARG A 198 0.67 3.97 15.17
N TRP A 199 -0.15 2.96 14.89
CA TRP A 199 0.10 2.03 13.78
C TRP A 199 0.10 2.74 12.41
N TRP A 200 -0.83 3.67 12.18
CA TRP A 200 -0.86 4.48 10.95
C TRP A 200 0.27 5.49 10.88
N ILE A 201 0.65 6.10 12.02
CA ILE A 201 1.82 6.97 12.10
C ILE A 201 3.09 6.19 11.73
N ASP A 202 3.25 4.98 12.27
CA ASP A 202 4.40 4.11 11.97
C ASP A 202 4.41 3.71 10.48
N ARG A 203 3.23 3.49 9.89
CA ARG A 203 3.07 3.20 8.45
C ARG A 203 3.54 4.36 7.58
N ILE A 204 3.11 5.58 7.88
CA ILE A 204 3.58 6.77 7.15
C ILE A 204 5.07 6.99 7.39
N ARG A 205 5.56 6.84 8.62
CA ARG A 205 7.00 6.98 8.92
C ARG A 205 7.84 6.06 8.06
N ARG A 206 7.42 4.79 7.91
CA ARG A 206 8.14 3.81 7.09
C ARG A 206 8.18 4.23 5.61
N GLN A 207 7.05 4.63 5.04
CA GLN A 207 7.00 5.05 3.63
C GLN A 207 7.89 6.26 3.34
N ARG A 208 8.04 7.20 4.28
CA ARG A 208 8.92 8.37 4.12
C ARG A 208 10.41 8.02 4.05
N GLU A 209 10.81 6.84 4.51
CA GLU A 209 12.19 6.38 4.34
C GLU A 209 12.51 6.02 2.89
N TRP A 210 11.48 5.88 2.05
CA TRP A 210 11.58 5.37 0.69
C TRP A 210 11.08 6.36 -0.37
N PHE A 211 10.18 7.27 0.00
CA PHE A 211 9.50 8.15 -0.93
C PHE A 211 9.45 9.59 -0.42
N ASP A 212 9.52 10.53 -1.35
CA ASP A 212 9.41 11.97 -1.10
C ASP A 212 7.94 12.42 -1.06
N LEU A 213 7.09 11.78 -1.87
CA LEU A 213 5.63 11.96 -1.87
C LEU A 213 4.95 10.60 -1.73
N ILE A 214 3.77 10.57 -1.11
CA ILE A 214 3.01 9.32 -0.93
C ILE A 214 1.56 9.54 -1.39
N ARG A 215 1.13 8.76 -2.38
CA ARG A 215 -0.28 8.66 -2.75
C ARG A 215 -0.97 7.80 -1.72
N ILE A 216 -2.09 8.28 -1.20
CA ILE A 216 -2.96 7.49 -0.34
C ILE A 216 -4.13 7.04 -1.21
N ASP A 217 -4.10 5.76 -1.55
CA ASP A 217 -5.13 5.05 -2.31
C ASP A 217 -6.46 5.07 -1.57
N HIS A 218 -7.56 5.23 -2.31
CA HIS A 218 -8.92 5.25 -1.81
C HIS A 218 -9.09 6.21 -0.62
N PHE A 219 -8.62 7.46 -0.79
CA PHE A 219 -8.59 8.48 0.27
C PHE A 219 -9.98 8.74 0.86
N ARG A 220 -11.04 8.58 0.08
CA ARG A 220 -12.41 8.73 0.60
C ARG A 220 -12.69 7.86 1.83
N GLY A 221 -11.99 6.72 1.93
CA GLY A 221 -12.01 5.79 3.06
C GLY A 221 -11.76 6.42 4.43
N PHE A 222 -11.10 7.58 4.47
CA PHE A 222 -10.85 8.31 5.71
C PHE A 222 -12.04 9.18 6.15
N GLU A 223 -12.92 9.55 5.24
CA GLU A 223 -14.21 10.19 5.55
C GLU A 223 -15.24 9.11 5.91
N ALA A 224 -15.41 8.14 5.02
CA ALA A 224 -16.24 6.96 5.24
C ALA A 224 -15.73 5.79 4.40
N ALA A 225 -16.04 4.56 4.72
CA ALA A 225 -15.70 3.42 3.87
C ALA A 225 -16.90 2.48 3.72
N TRP A 226 -17.04 1.89 2.54
CA TRP A 226 -18.10 0.94 2.28
C TRP A 226 -17.78 -0.41 2.93
N ALA A 227 -18.60 -0.81 3.89
CA ALA A 227 -18.46 -2.04 4.64
C ALA A 227 -19.54 -3.04 4.24
N VAL A 228 -19.10 -4.20 3.76
CA VAL A 228 -19.98 -5.29 3.33
C VAL A 228 -19.85 -6.43 4.34
N PRO A 229 -20.95 -7.07 4.79
CA PRO A 229 -20.87 -8.26 5.63
C PRO A 229 -19.98 -9.34 5.01
N ALA A 230 -19.12 -9.97 5.82
CA ALA A 230 -18.25 -11.02 5.31
C ALA A 230 -19.07 -12.21 4.79
N GLY A 231 -18.63 -12.79 3.67
CA GLY A 231 -19.32 -13.89 3.00
C GLY A 231 -20.45 -13.46 2.05
N ALA A 232 -20.71 -12.15 1.92
CA ALA A 232 -21.61 -11.65 0.87
C ALA A 232 -21.09 -12.00 -0.54
N PRO A 233 -21.98 -12.32 -1.50
CA PRO A 233 -21.57 -12.69 -2.86
C PRO A 233 -21.08 -11.49 -3.69
N ASN A 234 -21.47 -10.28 -3.32
CA ASN A 234 -21.11 -9.03 -3.97
C ASN A 234 -21.15 -7.85 -2.97
N ALA A 235 -20.92 -6.63 -3.43
CA ALA A 235 -20.82 -5.44 -2.59
C ALA A 235 -22.14 -4.66 -2.46
N VAL A 236 -23.26 -5.18 -2.95
CA VAL A 236 -24.56 -4.47 -2.99
C VAL A 236 -25.09 -4.19 -1.59
N GLU A 237 -25.04 -5.19 -0.69
CA GLU A 237 -25.60 -5.10 0.67
C GLU A 237 -24.59 -4.58 1.69
N GLY A 238 -23.89 -3.49 1.37
CA GLY A 238 -23.00 -2.79 2.30
C GLY A 238 -23.62 -1.56 2.94
N ALA A 239 -22.83 -0.88 3.76
CA ALA A 239 -23.17 0.42 4.34
C ALA A 239 -21.92 1.31 4.43
N TRP A 240 -22.12 2.63 4.35
CA TRP A 240 -21.07 3.59 4.64
C TRP A 240 -20.83 3.64 6.14
N GLU A 241 -19.61 3.31 6.56
CA GLU A 241 -19.15 3.45 7.95
C GLU A 241 -18.17 4.63 8.05
N PRO A 242 -18.27 5.48 9.09
CA PRO A 242 -17.42 6.65 9.22
C PRO A 242 -15.95 6.26 9.43
N GLY A 243 -15.06 6.99 8.75
CA GLY A 243 -13.61 6.92 8.93
C GLY A 243 -13.13 7.79 10.12
N PRO A 244 -11.81 7.93 10.30
CA PRO A 244 -11.23 8.73 11.38
C PRO A 244 -11.27 10.24 11.09
N GLY A 245 -11.59 10.63 9.85
CA GLY A 245 -11.55 12.00 9.37
C GLY A 245 -10.20 12.66 9.60
N LEU A 246 -10.25 13.96 9.90
CA LEU A 246 -9.06 14.80 10.06
C LEU A 246 -8.20 14.44 11.29
N ALA A 247 -8.78 13.75 12.29
CA ALA A 247 -8.09 13.42 13.53
C ALA A 247 -6.84 12.55 13.29
N LEU A 248 -6.90 11.63 12.34
CA LEU A 248 -5.74 10.82 11.94
C LEU A 248 -4.63 11.71 11.35
N PHE A 249 -4.97 12.58 10.40
CA PHE A 249 -3.99 13.41 9.71
C PHE A 249 -3.35 14.43 10.65
N HIS A 250 -4.12 15.00 11.58
CA HIS A 250 -3.56 15.83 12.66
C HIS A 250 -2.58 15.06 13.54
N ALA A 251 -2.87 13.80 13.90
CA ALA A 251 -1.97 12.98 14.71
C ALA A 251 -0.66 12.65 13.97
N ILE A 252 -0.76 12.37 12.66
CA ILE A 252 0.38 12.18 11.77
C ILE A 252 1.22 13.46 11.73
N GLU A 253 0.61 14.61 11.43
CA GLU A 253 1.34 15.87 11.30
C GLU A 253 1.98 16.30 12.62
N THR A 254 1.27 16.16 13.74
CA THR A 254 1.80 16.47 15.09
C THR A 254 3.03 15.62 15.43
N THR A 255 3.07 14.35 14.98
CA THR A 255 4.13 13.42 15.35
C THR A 255 5.31 13.44 14.37
N LEU A 256 5.02 13.60 13.08
CA LEU A 256 5.99 13.43 11.99
C LEU A 256 6.33 14.75 11.29
N GLY A 257 5.64 15.85 11.61
CA GLY A 257 5.67 17.11 10.89
C GLY A 257 4.81 17.09 9.62
N PRO A 258 4.85 18.15 8.80
CA PRO A 258 4.14 18.20 7.52
C PRO A 258 4.52 17.03 6.61
N GLN A 259 3.54 16.51 5.87
CA GLN A 259 3.70 15.37 4.97
C GLN A 259 3.32 15.73 3.54
N ALA A 260 4.09 15.26 2.56
CA ALA A 260 3.76 15.39 1.14
C ALA A 260 2.84 14.24 0.70
N LEU A 261 1.59 14.30 1.16
CA LEU A 261 0.56 13.29 0.86
C LEU A 261 -0.31 13.77 -0.30
N VAL A 262 -0.67 12.85 -1.18
CA VAL A 262 -1.61 13.07 -2.30
C VAL A 262 -2.80 12.15 -2.11
N ALA A 263 -4.01 12.70 -2.20
CA ALA A 263 -5.24 11.93 -2.11
C ALA A 263 -5.57 11.31 -3.47
N GLU A 264 -5.73 9.99 -3.52
CA GLU A 264 -6.48 9.35 -4.59
C GLU A 264 -7.98 9.60 -4.31
N ASP A 265 -8.54 10.61 -4.98
CA ASP A 265 -9.91 11.10 -4.87
C ASP A 265 -10.70 10.84 -6.17
N LEU A 266 -10.56 9.66 -6.78
CA LEU A 266 -11.30 9.29 -7.98
C LEU A 266 -12.62 8.58 -7.63
N GLY A 267 -13.50 8.46 -8.63
CA GLY A 267 -14.82 7.85 -8.47
C GLY A 267 -15.88 8.82 -7.91
N LEU A 268 -16.85 8.29 -7.17
CA LEU A 268 -17.94 9.08 -6.57
C LEU A 268 -17.45 9.78 -5.29
N ILE A 269 -17.05 11.04 -5.42
CA ILE A 269 -16.57 11.89 -4.32
C ILE A 269 -17.69 12.80 -3.84
N THR A 270 -17.90 12.85 -2.52
CA THR A 270 -18.88 13.73 -1.89
C THR A 270 -18.22 15.04 -1.43
N PRO A 271 -18.99 16.12 -1.21
CA PRO A 271 -18.45 17.37 -0.66
C PRO A 271 -17.67 17.21 0.65
N GLU A 272 -18.04 16.23 1.48
CA GLU A 272 -17.38 15.93 2.76
C GLU A 272 -15.97 15.35 2.55
N VAL A 273 -15.80 14.49 1.54
CA VAL A 273 -14.48 13.94 1.18
C VAL A 273 -13.57 15.05 0.66
N ASP A 274 -14.11 15.94 -0.17
CA ASP A 274 -13.34 17.08 -0.69
C ASP A 274 -12.96 18.06 0.42
N ALA A 275 -13.89 18.35 1.33
CA ALA A 275 -13.62 19.17 2.52
C ALA A 275 -12.53 18.54 3.41
N LEU A 276 -12.54 17.21 3.60
CA LEU A 276 -11.49 16.51 4.34
C LEU A 276 -10.13 16.62 3.63
N ARG A 277 -10.08 16.41 2.31
CA ARG A 277 -8.87 16.51 1.48
C ARG A 277 -8.25 17.91 1.58
N LEU A 278 -9.06 18.95 1.45
CA LEU A 278 -8.62 20.34 1.54
C LEU A 278 -8.13 20.70 2.96
N ALA A 279 -8.84 20.26 4.00
CA ALA A 279 -8.45 20.47 5.39
C ALA A 279 -7.16 19.73 5.76
N ALA A 280 -6.90 18.58 5.12
CA ALA A 280 -5.65 17.83 5.27
C ALA A 280 -4.53 18.32 4.32
N HIS A 281 -4.77 19.40 3.57
CA HIS A 281 -3.82 20.01 2.63
C HIS A 281 -3.26 19.05 1.57
N MET A 282 -4.08 18.09 1.11
CA MET A 282 -3.65 17.09 0.12
C MET A 282 -4.06 17.47 -1.30
N PRO A 283 -3.14 17.43 -2.28
CA PRO A 283 -3.53 17.48 -3.68
C PRO A 283 -4.44 16.32 -4.04
N GLY A 284 -5.45 16.57 -4.87
CA GLY A 284 -6.25 15.53 -5.52
C GLY A 284 -5.61 15.04 -6.82
N MET A 285 -6.25 14.09 -7.47
CA MET A 285 -5.86 13.52 -8.75
C MET A 285 -6.86 13.87 -9.84
N ARG A 286 -6.37 14.12 -11.05
CA ARG A 286 -7.22 14.24 -12.24
C ARG A 286 -6.71 13.33 -13.34
N VAL A 287 -7.56 12.48 -13.89
CA VAL A 287 -7.22 11.51 -14.93
C VAL A 287 -7.89 11.92 -16.24
N LEU A 288 -7.09 12.30 -17.24
CA LEU A 288 -7.59 12.83 -18.52
C LEU A 288 -8.47 11.83 -19.29
N GLN A 289 -8.29 10.52 -19.11
CA GLN A 289 -9.16 9.50 -19.70
C GLN A 289 -10.61 9.56 -19.22
N PHE A 290 -10.90 10.26 -18.11
CA PHE A 290 -12.26 10.50 -17.59
C PHE A 290 -12.83 11.86 -17.98
N ALA A 291 -12.06 12.71 -18.67
CA ALA A 291 -12.42 14.11 -18.93
C ALA A 291 -13.49 14.31 -20.00
N PHE A 292 -13.66 13.32 -20.88
CA PHE A 292 -14.46 13.46 -22.09
C PHE A 292 -15.69 12.57 -22.07
N ASP A 293 -16.17 12.18 -20.88
CA ASP A 293 -17.34 11.34 -20.71
C ASP A 293 -18.66 12.10 -20.41
N SER A 294 -18.57 13.40 -20.13
CA SER A 294 -19.71 14.26 -19.78
C SER A 294 -19.63 15.64 -20.47
N ASP A 295 -19.91 16.73 -19.76
CA ASP A 295 -19.99 18.10 -20.29
C ASP A 295 -18.74 18.95 -19.94
N ALA A 296 -18.80 20.25 -20.22
CA ALA A 296 -17.69 21.17 -19.99
C ALA A 296 -17.36 21.38 -18.51
N GLU A 297 -18.26 21.02 -17.58
CA GLU A 297 -18.02 21.13 -16.13
C GLU A 297 -17.33 19.87 -15.58
N ASN A 298 -16.97 18.90 -16.43
CA ASN A 298 -16.24 17.72 -16.02
C ASN A 298 -14.93 18.12 -15.31
N PRO A 299 -14.73 17.74 -14.03
CA PRO A 299 -13.57 18.18 -13.24
C PRO A 299 -12.24 17.64 -13.77
N TYR A 300 -12.26 16.62 -14.63
CA TYR A 300 -11.08 16.04 -15.26
C TYR A 300 -10.65 16.79 -16.52
N LEU A 301 -11.40 17.79 -17.00
CA LEU A 301 -10.98 18.67 -18.09
C LEU A 301 -9.91 19.67 -17.61
N PRO A 302 -8.81 19.88 -18.38
CA PRO A 302 -7.72 20.77 -17.98
C PRO A 302 -8.11 22.19 -17.54
N HIS A 303 -9.13 22.80 -18.14
CA HIS A 303 -9.57 24.15 -17.76
C HIS A 303 -10.30 24.20 -16.39
N ASN A 304 -10.68 23.05 -15.82
CA ASN A 304 -11.28 22.91 -14.51
C ASN A 304 -10.26 22.49 -13.43
N PHE A 305 -8.97 22.39 -13.76
CA PHE A 305 -7.94 22.00 -12.79
C PHE A 305 -7.67 23.08 -11.75
N GLU A 306 -7.50 22.65 -10.51
CA GLU A 306 -7.11 23.49 -9.38
C GLU A 306 -5.61 23.32 -9.05
N PRO A 307 -4.92 24.32 -8.48
CA PRO A 307 -3.49 24.24 -8.16
C PRO A 307 -3.06 23.02 -7.32
N MET A 308 -3.93 22.48 -6.47
CA MET A 308 -3.69 21.30 -5.64
C MET A 308 -4.13 20.02 -6.36
N THR A 309 -3.57 19.79 -7.56
CA THR A 309 -3.93 18.67 -8.44
C THR A 309 -2.70 18.00 -9.02
N VAL A 310 -2.68 16.67 -9.01
CA VAL A 310 -1.78 15.85 -9.81
C VAL A 310 -2.54 15.32 -11.02
N ALA A 311 -2.17 15.79 -12.21
CA ALA A 311 -2.82 15.38 -13.45
C ALA A 311 -2.11 14.19 -14.11
N TYR A 312 -2.88 13.20 -14.53
CA TYR A 312 -2.41 11.99 -15.20
C TYR A 312 -3.09 11.85 -16.57
N PRO A 313 -2.38 11.37 -17.61
CA PRO A 313 -3.05 10.90 -18.82
C PRO A 313 -3.95 9.70 -18.50
N GLY A 314 -3.44 8.76 -17.70
CA GLY A 314 -4.08 7.54 -17.21
C GLY A 314 -3.27 7.02 -16.02
N THR A 315 -3.88 6.19 -15.18
CA THR A 315 -3.21 5.49 -14.07
C THR A 315 -2.83 4.06 -14.47
N HIS A 316 -2.31 3.28 -13.52
CA HIS A 316 -2.02 1.86 -13.72
C HIS A 316 -3.30 1.00 -13.85
N ASP A 317 -4.46 1.50 -13.42
CA ASP A 317 -5.77 0.84 -13.59
C ASP A 317 -6.41 1.13 -14.94
N ASN A 318 -5.83 2.04 -15.73
CA ASN A 318 -6.36 2.45 -17.01
C ASN A 318 -5.63 1.76 -18.17
N PRO A 319 -6.30 1.55 -19.32
CA PRO A 319 -5.60 1.20 -20.55
C PRO A 319 -4.59 2.30 -20.92
N THR A 320 -3.55 1.91 -21.68
CA THR A 320 -2.63 2.90 -22.27
C THR A 320 -3.41 3.95 -23.06
N LEU A 321 -2.91 5.19 -23.13
CA LEU A 321 -3.61 6.29 -23.81
C LEU A 321 -3.95 5.95 -25.27
N THR A 322 -3.06 5.26 -25.98
CA THR A 322 -3.30 4.78 -27.36
C THR A 322 -4.39 3.70 -27.41
N GLY A 323 -4.41 2.79 -26.44
CA GLY A 323 -5.43 1.75 -26.33
C GLY A 323 -6.81 2.35 -26.06
N TRP A 324 -6.89 3.25 -25.07
CA TRP A 324 -8.08 4.03 -24.75
C TRP A 324 -8.60 4.78 -25.97
N TRP A 325 -7.74 5.57 -26.63
CA TRP A 325 -8.10 6.37 -27.80
C TRP A 325 -8.73 5.53 -28.93
N ARG A 326 -8.12 4.38 -29.25
CA ARG A 326 -8.61 3.49 -30.31
C ARG A 326 -9.94 2.83 -29.97
N ALA A 327 -10.24 2.66 -28.69
CA ALA A 327 -11.51 2.10 -28.22
C ALA A 327 -12.64 3.14 -28.16
N LEU A 328 -12.33 4.44 -28.23
CA LEU A 328 -13.34 5.49 -28.20
C LEU A 328 -14.18 5.52 -29.49
N PRO A 329 -15.50 5.78 -29.39
CA PRO A 329 -16.32 6.12 -30.54
C PRO A 329 -15.77 7.34 -31.30
N GLU A 330 -15.98 7.38 -32.62
CA GLU A 330 -15.49 8.48 -33.47
C GLU A 330 -16.00 9.85 -33.02
N SER A 331 -17.24 9.93 -32.52
CA SER A 331 -17.81 11.15 -31.95
C SER A 331 -16.98 11.69 -30.77
N ARG A 332 -16.60 10.82 -29.83
CA ARG A 332 -15.73 11.19 -28.70
C ARG A 332 -14.34 11.61 -29.15
N GLN A 333 -13.78 10.92 -30.15
CA GLN A 333 -12.50 11.34 -30.74
C GLN A 333 -12.61 12.74 -31.38
N ALA A 334 -13.73 13.05 -32.02
CA ALA A 334 -13.99 14.38 -32.58
C ALA A 334 -14.11 15.45 -31.48
N ASP A 335 -14.83 15.17 -30.39
CA ASP A 335 -14.95 16.07 -29.24
C ASP A 335 -13.57 16.41 -28.65
N ILE A 336 -12.72 15.39 -28.45
CA ILE A 336 -11.35 15.57 -27.95
C ILE A 336 -10.50 16.41 -28.92
N ARG A 337 -10.57 16.13 -30.23
CA ARG A 337 -9.86 16.95 -31.23
C ARG A 337 -10.34 18.40 -31.20
N GLY A 338 -11.65 18.60 -31.08
CA GLY A 338 -12.26 19.92 -30.93
C GLY A 338 -11.75 20.66 -29.70
N TYR A 339 -11.70 19.98 -28.54
CA TYR A 339 -11.16 20.53 -27.30
C TYR A 339 -9.68 20.93 -27.43
N LEU A 340 -8.88 20.12 -28.11
CA LEU A 340 -7.46 20.38 -28.37
C LEU A 340 -7.22 21.41 -29.48
N GLY A 341 -8.27 21.90 -30.15
CA GLY A 341 -8.15 22.83 -31.28
C GLY A 341 -7.57 22.18 -32.56
N ILE A 342 -7.61 20.86 -32.67
CA ILE A 342 -7.12 20.12 -33.84
C ILE A 342 -8.25 20.11 -34.89
N LEU A 343 -8.15 21.00 -35.88
CA LEU A 343 -9.08 21.07 -37.00
C LEU A 343 -9.03 19.76 -37.82
N VAL A 344 -10.13 19.01 -37.81
CA VAL A 344 -10.35 17.95 -38.79
C VAL A 344 -10.84 18.62 -40.05
N HIS A 345 -9.96 18.81 -41.04
CA HIS A 345 -10.40 19.21 -42.37
C HIS A 345 -11.31 18.10 -42.91
N PRO A 346 -12.57 18.40 -43.31
CA PRO A 346 -13.39 17.41 -43.99
C PRO A 346 -12.71 17.00 -45.32
N PRO A 347 -12.86 15.73 -45.75
CA PRO A 347 -12.29 15.23 -46.99
C PRO A 347 -12.80 15.97 -48.25
#